data_AF-A0A0F9J6W8-F1
#
_entry.id   AF-A0A0F9J6W8-F1
#
_cell.length_a   1.000
_cell.length_b   1.000
_cell.length_c   1.000
_cell.angle_alpha   90.00
_cell.angle_beta   90.00
_cell.angle_gamma   90.00
#
_symmetry.space_group_name_H-M   'P 1'
#
loop_
_entity.id
_entity.type
_entity.pdbx_description
1 polymer ?
#
loop_
_entity_poly.entity_id
_entity_poly.type
_entity_poly.pdbx_seq_one_letter_code
_entity_poly.pdbx_strand_id
1 'polypeptide(L)'
;MNDDVEVQPTGERVEATLDVVPRILFDPEFAEEVRVHNEFPEGLDQKDIAILFLTGRFQWATTILTQRTDTLARQVDGLLRAGA
;
A
#
# COMPACT_ATOMS: atom_id res chain seq x y z
N MET A 1 12.31 23.80 3.77
CA MET A 1 11.59 22.76 3.02
C MET A 1 11.22 21.72 4.05
N ASN A 2 9.95 21.69 4.43
CA ASN A 2 9.42 20.59 5.24
C ASN A 2 8.99 19.54 4.24
N ASP A 3 9.76 18.45 4.18
CA ASP A 3 9.32 17.22 3.55
C ASP A 3 8.19 16.71 4.44
N ASP A 4 6.94 16.95 4.01
CA ASP A 4 5.75 16.37 4.59
C ASP A 4 5.79 14.85 4.34
N VAL A 5 6.58 14.16 5.16
CA VAL A 5 6.57 12.71 5.26
C VAL A 5 5.22 12.35 5.84
N GLU A 6 4.34 11.83 5.00
CA GLU A 6 3.03 11.31 5.39
C GLU A 6 3.24 10.06 6.25
N VAL A 7 3.44 10.27 7.56
CA VAL A 7 3.63 9.19 8.53
C VAL A 7 2.29 8.49 8.74
N GLN A 8 2.18 7.27 8.22
CA GLN A 8 1.06 6.40 8.57
C GLN A 8 1.11 6.00 10.05
N PRO A 9 -0.02 5.63 10.67
CA PRO A 9 -0.14 5.41 12.12
C PRO A 9 0.78 4.32 12.71
N THR A 10 1.42 3.51 11.86
CA THR A 10 2.34 2.43 12.25
C THR A 10 3.80 2.88 12.41
N GLY A 11 4.15 4.13 12.07
CA GLY A 11 5.50 4.67 12.26
C GLY A 11 6.57 4.17 11.27
N GLU A 12 6.19 3.32 10.29
CA GLU A 12 7.09 2.95 9.20
C GLU A 12 7.19 4.08 8.18
N ARG A 13 8.44 4.46 7.83
CA ARG A 13 8.71 5.32 6.69
C ARG A 13 8.33 4.55 5.43
N VAL A 14 7.16 4.85 4.89
CA VAL A 14 6.76 4.37 3.57
C VAL A 14 7.51 5.21 2.55
N GLU A 15 8.61 4.70 1.99
CA GLU A 15 9.09 5.23 0.70
C GLU A 15 7.90 5.21 -0.27
N ALA A 16 7.65 6.31 -0.97
CA ALA A 16 6.50 6.43 -1.84
C ALA A 16 6.54 5.24 -2.81
N THR A 17 5.40 4.56 -3.01
CA THR A 17 5.31 3.39 -3.89
C THR A 17 5.89 3.66 -5.30
N LEU A 18 5.90 4.92 -5.72
CA LEU A 18 6.48 5.40 -6.97
C LEU A 18 8.03 5.40 -7.00
N ASP A 19 8.70 5.48 -5.85
CA ASP A 19 10.16 5.44 -5.74
C ASP A 19 10.69 4.00 -5.63
N VAL A 20 9.87 3.12 -5.04
CA VAL A 20 10.21 1.71 -4.83
C VAL A 20 10.22 0.92 -6.15
N VAL A 21 9.27 1.19 -7.06
CA VAL A 21 9.14 0.42 -8.31
C VAL A 21 10.35 0.59 -9.26
N PRO A 22 10.81 1.82 -9.58
CA PRO A 22 12.03 1.99 -10.36
C PRO A 22 13.22 1.28 -9.72
N ARG A 23 13.33 1.32 -8.38
CA ARG A 23 14.41 0.64 -7.68
C ARG A 23 14.34 -0.87 -7.85
N ILE A 24 13.15 -1.48 -7.70
CA ILE A 24 12.96 -2.92 -8.00
C ILE A 24 13.40 -3.25 -9.43
N LEU A 25 13.04 -2.42 -10.41
CA LEU A 25 13.31 -2.69 -11.82
C LEU A 25 14.79 -2.55 -12.22
N PHE A 26 15.60 -1.79 -11.48
CA PHE A 26 16.97 -1.46 -11.86
C PHE A 26 18.04 -1.90 -10.85
N ASP A 27 17.64 -2.38 -9.67
CA ASP A 27 18.51 -2.88 -8.62
C ASP A 27 18.13 -4.33 -8.27
N PRO A 28 18.89 -5.33 -8.76
CA PRO A 28 18.59 -6.75 -8.53
C PRO A 28 18.68 -7.17 -7.06
N GLU A 29 19.57 -6.55 -6.28
CA GLU A 29 19.71 -6.85 -4.85
C GLU A 29 18.46 -6.36 -4.11
N PHE A 30 18.03 -5.13 -4.39
CA PHE A 30 16.80 -4.60 -3.82
C PHE A 30 15.54 -5.35 -4.25
N ALA A 31 15.48 -5.82 -5.52
CA ALA A 31 14.36 -6.64 -5.97
C ALA A 31 14.26 -7.95 -5.17
N GLU A 32 15.39 -8.59 -4.89
CA GLU A 32 15.44 -9.81 -4.08
C GLU A 32 15.06 -9.54 -2.62
N GLU A 33 15.49 -8.41 -2.03
CA GLU A 33 15.03 -7.98 -0.71
C GLU A 33 13.51 -7.83 -0.66
N VAL A 34 12.91 -7.17 -1.67
CA VAL A 34 11.46 -7.00 -1.78
C VAL A 34 10.76 -8.36 -1.94
N ARG A 35 11.30 -9.26 -2.77
CA ARG A 35 10.75 -10.61 -2.96
C ARG A 35 10.72 -11.39 -1.65
N VAL A 36 11.83 -11.41 -0.91
CA VAL A 36 11.95 -12.10 0.38
C VAL A 36 11.02 -11.48 1.41
N HIS A 37 11.01 -10.15 1.54
CA HIS A 37 10.18 -9.44 2.52
C HIS A 37 8.68 -9.68 2.32
N ASN A 38 8.23 -9.78 1.06
CA ASN A 38 6.83 -10.02 0.72
C ASN A 38 6.50 -11.50 0.51
N GLU A 39 7.43 -12.41 0.81
CA GLU A 39 7.26 -13.87 0.66
C GLU A 39 6.82 -14.29 -0.76
N PHE A 40 7.31 -13.58 -1.78
CA PHE A 40 6.98 -13.91 -3.17
C PHE A 40 7.72 -15.18 -3.64
N PRO A 41 7.15 -15.94 -4.59
CA PRO A 41 7.76 -17.15 -5.14
C PRO A 41 9.21 -16.95 -5.60
N GLU A 42 10.03 -18.00 -5.45
CA GLU A 42 11.39 -18.02 -6.00
C GLU A 42 11.37 -18.07 -7.53
N GLY A 43 12.44 -17.54 -8.16
CA GLY A 43 12.61 -17.57 -9.61
C GLY A 43 11.88 -16.47 -10.40
N LEU A 44 11.25 -15.53 -9.70
CA LEU A 44 10.66 -14.34 -10.31
C LEU A 44 11.74 -13.36 -10.77
N ASP A 45 11.51 -12.74 -11.93
CA ASP A 45 12.37 -11.63 -12.36
C ASP A 45 11.95 -10.30 -11.71
N GLN A 46 12.77 -9.26 -11.90
CA GLN A 46 12.51 -7.93 -11.32
C GLN A 46 11.17 -7.33 -11.77
N LYS A 47 10.71 -7.62 -13.00
CA LYS A 47 9.44 -7.09 -13.51
C LYS A 47 8.27 -7.78 -12.84
N ASP A 48 8.35 -9.09 -12.68
CA ASP A 48 7.35 -9.87 -11.97
C ASP A 48 7.23 -9.39 -10.51
N ILE A 49 8.37 -9.17 -9.84
CA ILE A 49 8.42 -8.63 -8.47
C ILE A 49 7.78 -7.24 -8.41
N ALA A 50 8.10 -6.35 -9.35
CA ALA A 50 7.52 -5.00 -9.40
C ALA A 50 5.99 -5.03 -9.62
N ILE A 51 5.50 -5.92 -10.48
CA ILE A 51 4.07 -6.10 -10.73
C ILE A 51 3.35 -6.62 -9.48
N LEU A 52 3.92 -7.64 -8.81
CA LEU A 52 3.34 -8.18 -7.57
C LEU A 52 3.34 -7.15 -6.45
N PHE A 53 4.43 -6.41 -6.29
CA PHE A 53 4.54 -5.31 -5.33
C PHE A 53 3.44 -4.28 -5.56
N LEU A 54 3.28 -3.79 -6.80
CA LEU A 54 2.22 -2.83 -7.14
C LEU A 54 0.82 -3.40 -6.88
N THR A 55 0.59 -4.66 -7.27
CA THR A 55 -0.72 -5.31 -7.12
C THR A 55 -1.12 -5.41 -5.65
N GLY A 56 -0.20 -5.84 -4.76
CA GLY A 56 -0.46 -5.91 -3.32
C GLY A 56 -0.79 -4.53 -2.73
N ARG A 57 -0.08 -3.48 -3.17
CA ARG A 57 -0.33 -2.10 -2.72
C ARG A 57 -1.70 -1.59 -3.17
N PHE A 58 -2.11 -1.85 -4.41
CA PHE A 58 -3.45 -1.50 -4.90
C PHE A 58 -4.56 -2.27 -4.18
N GLN A 59 -4.39 -3.57 -3.92
CA GLN A 59 -5.35 -4.38 -3.17
C GLN A 59 -5.52 -3.87 -1.73
N TRP A 60 -4.43 -3.49 -1.09
CA TRP A 60 -4.48 -2.94 0.26
C TRP A 60 -5.17 -1.56 0.30
N ALA A 61 -4.83 -0.67 -0.63
CA ALA A 61 -5.46 0.65 -0.74
C ALA A 61 -6.98 0.54 -0.95
N THR A 62 -7.41 -0.32 -1.86
CA THR A 62 -8.85 -0.57 -2.11
C THR A 62 -9.54 -1.16 -0.89
N THR A 63 -8.90 -2.08 -0.17
CA THR A 63 -9.44 -2.64 1.08
C THR A 63 -9.69 -1.56 2.14
N ILE A 64 -8.72 -0.65 2.35
CA ILE A 64 -8.87 0.45 3.32
C ILE A 64 -9.98 1.41 2.91
N LEU A 65 -10.03 1.79 1.64
CA LEU A 65 -11.05 2.70 1.14
C LEU A 65 -12.46 2.11 1.30
N THR A 66 -12.63 0.82 1.04
CA THR A 66 -13.90 0.11 1.27
C THR A 66 -14.28 0.15 2.75
N GLN A 67 -13.37 -0.25 3.65
CA GLN A 67 -13.63 -0.23 5.10
C GLN A 67 -13.98 1.16 5.63
N ARG A 68 -13.31 2.20 5.13
CA ARG A 68 -13.59 3.60 5.48
C ARG A 68 -14.97 4.00 4.97
N THR A 69 -15.31 3.66 3.73
CA THR A 69 -16.61 3.95 3.11
C THR A 69 -17.75 3.29 3.90
N ASP A 70 -17.64 2.01 4.25
CA ASP A 70 -18.64 1.29 5.03
C ASP A 70 -18.83 1.87 6.44
N THR A 71 -17.74 2.31 7.04
CA THR A 71 -17.78 2.97 8.35
C THR A 71 -18.49 4.32 8.25
N LEU A 72 -18.19 5.10 7.22
CA LEU A 72 -18.81 6.40 6.98
C LEU A 72 -20.31 6.25 6.70
N ALA A 73 -20.70 5.26 5.88
CA ALA A 73 -22.11 4.96 5.60
C ALA A 73 -22.89 4.65 6.88
N ARG A 74 -22.33 3.80 7.76
CA ARG A 74 -22.95 3.49 9.07
C ARG A 74 -23.07 4.70 9.99
N GLN A 75 -22.08 5.58 10.01
CA GLN A 75 -22.12 6.81 10.80
C GLN A 75 -23.20 7.77 10.28
N VAL A 76 -23.31 7.94 8.97
CA VAL A 76 -24.35 8.76 8.34
C VAL A 76 -25.75 8.19 8.62
N ASP A 77 -25.95 6.88 8.48
CA ASP A 77 -27.23 6.23 8.81
C ASP A 77 -27.61 6.43 10.28
N GLY A 78 -26.64 6.32 11.20
CA GLY A 78 -26.84 6.57 12.62
C GLY A 78 -27.29 8.00 12.90
N LEU A 79 -26.67 8.98 12.25
CA LEU A 79 -27.04 10.40 12.36
C LEU A 79 -28.44 10.68 11.80
N LEU A 80 -28.77 10.10 10.64
CA LEU A 80 -30.09 10.25 10.03
C LEU A 80 -31.20 9.68 10.91
N ARG A 81 -30.96 8.55 11.58
CA ARG A 81 -31.93 7.94 12.51
C ARG A 81 -32.05 8.69 13.84
N ALA A 82 -30.99 9.32 14.32
CA ALA A 82 -31.02 10.09 15.57
C ALA A 82 -31.67 11.48 15.40
N GLY A 83 -31.73 11.99 14.16
CA GLY A 83 -32.40 13.24 13.82
C GLY A 83 -33.87 13.10 13.39
N ALA A 84 -34.37 11.87 13.24
CA ALA A 84 -35.77 11.53 12.91
C ALA A 84 -36.55 11.13 14.17
#